data_AF-A0A4Q3DB49-F1
#
_entry.id   AF-A0A4Q3DB49-F1
#
_cell.length_a   1.000
_cell.length_b   1.000
_cell.length_c   1.000
_cell.angle_alpha   90.00
_cell.angle_beta   90.00
_cell.angle_gamma   90.00
#
_symmetry.space_group_name_H-M   'P 1'
#
loop_
_entity.id
_entity.type
_entity.pdbx_description
1 polymer ?
#
loop_
_entity_poly.entity_id
_entity_poly.type
_entity_poly.pdbx_seq_one_letter_code
_entity_poly.pdbx_strand_id
1 'polypeptide(L)' 'MRQNVLIFAGIAAILFGALFMLQGLGVVRWPASSTMIDQRIWLWRGLALAVAGAILIGGVRLVPTRAERKAAKREGRKPD' A
#
# COMPACT_ATOMS: atom_id res chain seq x y z
N MET A 1 -12.79 1.97 -13.89
CA MET A 1 -13.26 2.17 -12.51
C MET A 1 -12.53 1.33 -11.44
N ARG A 2 -12.35 0.01 -11.58
CA ARG A 2 -11.74 -0.84 -10.52
C ARG A 2 -10.28 -0.49 -10.16
N GLN A 3 -9.46 -0.07 -11.12
CA GLN A 3 -8.05 0.28 -10.87
C GLN A 3 -7.90 1.54 -9.99
N ASN A 4 -8.79 2.52 -10.14
CA ASN A 4 -8.74 3.74 -9.33
C ASN A 4 -9.02 3.46 -7.85
N VAL A 5 -9.89 2.49 -7.55
CA VAL A 5 -10.21 2.09 -6.17
C VAL A 5 -9.00 1.47 -5.47
N LEU A 6 -8.22 0.63 -6.18
CA LEU A 6 -7.01 0.03 -5.62
C LEU A 6 -5.93 1.07 -5.35
N ILE A 7 -5.77 2.05 -6.24
CA ILE A 7 -4.82 3.16 -6.05
C ILE A 7 -5.25 4.02 -4.86
N PHE A 8 -6.54 4.40 -4.77
CA PHE A 8 -7.06 5.16 -3.64
C PHE A 8 -6.91 4.41 -2.32
N ALA A 9 -7.25 3.12 -2.28
CA ALA A 9 -7.10 2.29 -1.09
C ALA A 9 -5.63 2.18 -0.66
N GLY A 10 -4.71 2.03 -1.63
CA GLY A 10 -3.28 2.02 -1.37
C GLY A 10 -2.77 3.34 -0.79
N ILE A 11 -3.18 4.47 -1.37
CA ILE A 11 -2.79 5.81 -0.88
C ILE A 11 -3.34 6.01 0.54
N ALA A 12 -4.60 5.68 0.77
CA ALA A 12 -5.22 5.78 2.10
C ALA A 12 -4.46 4.90 3.11
N ALA A 13 -4.14 3.66 2.77
CA ALA A 13 -3.36 2.77 3.64
C ALA A 13 -1.98 3.35 3.99
N ILE A 14 -1.30 3.99 3.03
CA ILE A 14 -0.01 4.66 3.30
C ILE A 14 -0.20 5.84 4.26
N LEU A 15 -1.19 6.70 4.03
CA LEU A 15 -1.43 7.89 4.86
C LEU A 15 -1.82 7.50 6.29
N PHE A 16 -2.75 6.55 6.46
CA PHE A 16 -3.14 6.06 7.78
C PHE A 16 -2.03 5.25 8.46
N GLY A 17 -1.25 4.47 7.70
CA GLY A 17 -0.08 3.76 8.22
C GLY A 17 0.98 4.72 8.74
N ALA A 18 1.30 5.78 7.98
CA ALA A 18 2.22 6.82 8.41
C ALA A 18 1.72 7.57 9.65
N LEU A 19 0.44 7.91 9.70
CA LEU A 19 -0.19 8.53 10.88
C LEU A 19 0.02 7.66 12.12
N PHE A 20 -0.31 6.36 12.03
CA PHE A 20 -0.19 5.44 13.17
C PHE A 20 1.28 5.23 13.59
N MET A 21 2.19 5.18 12.61
CA MET A 21 3.62 5.09 12.86
C MET A 21 4.12 6.31 13.64
N LEU A 22 3.76 7.51 13.19
CA LEU A 22 4.15 8.78 13.82
C LEU A 22 3.52 8.97 15.21
N GLN A 23 2.30 8.46 15.43
CA GLN A 23 1.65 8.45 16.74
C GLN A 23 2.38 7.50 17.71
N GLY A 24 2.70 6.28 17.26
CA GLY A 24 3.46 5.33 18.06
C GLY A 24 4.89 5.78 18.38
N LEU A 25 5.44 6.70 17.58
CA LEU A 25 6.73 7.36 17.82
C LEU A 25 6.62 8.60 18.73
N GLY A 26 5.41 9.04 19.07
CA GLY A 26 5.19 10.24 19.87
C GLY A 26 5.35 11.56 19.13
N VAL A 27 5.58 11.52 17.81
CA VAL A 27 5.80 12.72 16.98
C VAL A 27 4.48 13.44 16.71
N VAL A 28 3.44 12.69 16.31
CA VAL A 28 2.09 13.25 16.14
C VAL A 28 1.29 12.86 17.36
N ARG A 29 0.84 13.84 18.13
CA ARG A 29 0.15 13.65 19.43
C ARG A 29 -1.29 14.14 19.37
N TRP A 30 -2.01 13.70 18.32
CA TRP A 30 -3.37 14.15 18.04
C TRP A 30 -4.29 12.97 17.70
N PRO A 31 -5.46 12.85 18.33
CA PRO A 31 -5.98 13.61 19.47
C PRO A 31 -5.20 13.33 20.77
N ALA A 32 -5.14 14.29 21.69
CA ALA A 32 -4.35 14.20 22.92
C ALA A 32 -4.78 13.04 23.85
N SER A 33 -6.02 12.57 23.72
CA SER A 33 -6.57 11.41 24.43
C SER A 33 -6.40 10.08 23.67
N SER A 34 -5.57 10.04 22.63
CA SER A 34 -5.36 8.83 21.83
C SER A 34 -4.55 7.81 22.61
N THR A 35 -5.11 6.61 22.76
CA THR A 35 -4.41 5.42 23.28
C THR A 35 -3.26 4.95 22.40
N MET A 36 -2.98 5.61 21.27
CA MET A 36 -1.95 5.22 20.31
C MET A 36 -0.62 5.93 20.53
N ILE A 37 -0.61 7.05 21.27
CA ILE A 37 0.56 7.91 21.44
C ILE A 37 1.59 7.22 22.34
N ASP A 38 2.87 7.29 21.95
CA ASP A 38 4.02 6.75 22.70
C ASP A 38 4.01 5.21 22.88
N GLN A 39 3.20 4.51 22.09
CA GLN A 39 3.10 3.05 22.14
C GLN A 39 3.76 2.40 20.91
N ARG A 40 4.87 1.70 21.13
CA ARG A 40 5.63 0.99 20.07
C ARG A 40 4.80 -0.02 19.26
N ILE A 41 3.71 -0.56 19.81
CA ILE A 41 2.82 -1.46 19.06
C ILE A 41 2.21 -0.75 17.83
N TRP A 42 1.88 0.54 17.96
CA TRP A 42 1.30 1.34 16.88
C TRP A 42 2.34 1.78 15.86
N LEU A 43 3.62 1.91 16.26
CA LEU A 43 4.74 2.08 15.35
C LEU A 43 4.81 0.91 14.36
N TRP A 44 4.86 -0.33 14.87
CA TRP A 44 4.96 -1.53 14.02
C TRP A 44 3.70 -1.76 13.18
N ARG A 45 2.51 -1.54 13.75
CA ARG A 45 1.24 -1.65 13.02
C ARG A 45 1.12 -0.62 11.91
N GLY A 46 1.50 0.63 12.17
CA GLY A 46 1.50 1.71 11.19
C GLY A 46 2.48 1.45 10.05
N LEU A 47 3.70 1.01 10.38
CA LEU A 47 4.70 0.61 9.40
C LEU A 47 4.20 -0.54 8.52
N ALA A 48 3.63 -1.60 9.11
CA ALA A 48 3.09 -2.73 8.36
C ALA A 48 1.96 -2.29 7.41
N LEU A 49 1.07 -1.40 7.85
CA LEU A 49 -0.01 -0.87 7.02
C LEU A 49 0.51 -0.02 5.86
N ALA A 50 1.51 0.84 6.12
CA ALA A 50 2.12 1.66 5.09
C ALA A 50 2.85 0.81 4.04
N VAL A 51 3.57 -0.22 4.46
CA VAL A 51 4.22 -1.19 3.58
C VAL A 51 3.20 -1.98 2.76
N ALA A 52 2.10 -2.44 3.38
CA ALA A 52 1.02 -3.13 2.66
C ALA A 52 0.37 -2.23 1.60
N GLY A 53 0.14 -0.95 1.91
CA GLY A 53 -0.35 0.04 0.96
C GLY A 53 0.63 0.27 -0.20
N ALA A 54 1.92 0.38 0.08
CA ALA A 54 2.97 0.50 -0.92
C ALA A 54 3.06 -0.74 -1.83
N ILE A 55 2.89 -1.95 -1.28
CA ILE A 55 2.81 -3.21 -2.04
C ILE A 55 1.54 -3.25 -2.88
N LEU A 56 0.41 -2.74 -2.40
CA LEU A 56 -0.83 -2.65 -3.17
C LEU A 56 -0.67 -1.75 -4.40
N ILE A 57 -0.04 -0.59 -4.26
CA ILE A 57 0.23 0.33 -5.37
C ILE A 57 1.34 -0.21 -6.28
N GLY A 58 2.44 -0.67 -5.68
CA GLY A 58 3.62 -1.18 -6.36
C GLY A 58 3.38 -2.50 -7.08
N GLY A 59 2.60 -3.40 -6.48
CA GLY A 59 2.14 -4.64 -7.09
C GLY A 59 1.20 -4.40 -8.26
N VAL A 60 0.40 -3.32 -8.25
CA VAL A 60 -0.34 -2.89 -9.45
C VAL A 60 0.60 -2.44 -10.58
N ARG A 61 1.82 -1.98 -10.27
CA ARG A 61 2.85 -1.62 -11.26
C ARG A 61 3.79 -2.78 -11.65
N LEU A 62 4.06 -3.71 -10.73
CA LEU A 62 5.01 -4.82 -10.89
C LEU A 62 4.37 -6.15 -11.26
N VAL A 63 3.05 -6.31 -11.07
CA VAL A 63 2.32 -7.43 -11.67
C VAL A 63 2.11 -7.05 -13.13
N PRO A 64 2.87 -7.61 -14.10
CA PRO A 64 2.55 -7.44 -15.50
C PRO A 64 1.11 -7.87 -15.68
N THR A 65 0.27 -6.91 -16.06
CA THR A 65 -1.17 -7.10 -16.24
C THR A 65 -1.38 -8.39 -17.04
N ARG A 66 -2.42 -9.19 -16.76
CA ARG A 66 -2.72 -10.41 -17.55
C ARG A 66 -2.72 -10.16 -19.07
N ALA A 67 -2.92 -8.90 -19.49
CA ALA A 67 -2.74 -8.40 -20.84
C ALA A 67 -1.32 -8.61 -21.40
N GLU A 68 -0.26 -8.27 -20.66
CA GLU A 68 1.13 -8.48 -21.09
C GLU A 68 1.50 -9.96 -21.14
N ARG A 69 1.06 -10.76 -20.16
CA ARG A 69 1.21 -12.23 -20.25
C ARG A 69 0.48 -12.81 -21.46
N LYS A 70 -0.67 -12.26 -21.86
CA LYS A 70 -1.38 -12.66 -23.08
C LYS A 70 -0.69 -12.16 -24.36
N ALA A 71 -0.13 -10.95 -24.35
CA ALA A 71 0.60 -10.39 -25.48
C ALA A 71 1.87 -11.20 -25.76
N ALA A 72 2.68 -11.48 -24.73
CA ALA A 72 3.87 -12.34 -24.85
C ALA A 72 3.53 -13.76 -25.35
N LYS A 73 2.38 -14.33 -24.94
CA LYS A 73 1.91 -15.64 -25.40
C LYS A 73 1.40 -15.62 -26.86
N ARG A 74 0.93 -14.47 -27.37
CA ARG A 74 0.51 -14.31 -28.77
C ARG A 74 1.69 -14.03 -29.70
N GLU A 75 2.69 -13.29 -29.23
CA GLU A 75 3.95 -13.04 -29.95
C GLU A 75 4.69 -14.36 -30.22
N GLY A 76 4.80 -15.23 -29.21
CA GLY A 76 5.36 -16.59 -29.37
C GLY A 76 4.44 -17.60 -30.08
N ARG A 77 3.30 -17.16 -30.61
CA ARG A 77 2.37 -17.95 -31.45
C ARG A 77 2.09 -17.22 -32.76
N LYS A 78 3.09 -16.60 -33.35
CA LYS A 78 3.08 -16.37 -34.80
C LYS A 78 3.84 -17.55 -35.42
N PRO A 79 3.18 -18.43 -36.20
CA PRO A 79 3.90 -19.40 -37.00
C PRO A 79 4.61 -18.66 -38.14
N ASP A 80 5.88 -19.00 -38.31
CA ASP A 80 6.76 -18.58 -39.40
C ASP A 80 6.16 -18.88 -40.79
#